data_AF-A0A329UV13-F1
#
_entry.id   AF-A0A329UV13-F1
#
_cell.length_a   1.000
_cell.length_b   1.000
_cell.length_c   1.000
_cell.angle_alpha   90.00
_cell.angle_beta   90.00
_cell.angle_gamma   90.00
#
_symmetry.space_group_name_H-M   'P 1'
#
loop_
_entity.id
_entity.type
_entity.pdbx_description
1 polymer ?
#
loop_
_entity_poly.entity_id
_entity_poly.type
_entity_poly.pdbx_seq_one_letter_code
_entity_poly.pdbx_strand_id
1 'polypeptide(L)'
;MEVNNLQSKPKFYWPEMRLVLCLECSKKFEALRSGTIWSQKFERAILATNGSIPGPVKVPIGNDTITFTQTHLVQIQMILKKKLL
;
A
#
# COMPACT_ATOMS: atom_id res chain seq x y z
N MET A 1 -4.81 -12.06 20.53
CA MET A 1 -5.16 -11.84 19.11
C MET A 1 -6.18 -10.71 19.07
N GLU A 2 -6.23 -9.96 17.98
CA GLU A 2 -7.11 -8.80 17.78
C GLU A 2 -8.08 -9.06 16.63
N VAL A 3 -9.30 -8.56 16.75
CA VAL A 3 -10.34 -8.73 15.73
C VAL A 3 -10.54 -7.40 15.01
N ASN A 4 -10.29 -7.41 13.70
CA ASN A 4 -10.33 -6.21 12.87
C ASN A 4 -11.44 -6.37 11.83
N ASN A 5 -12.16 -5.30 11.50
CA ASN A 5 -13.10 -5.34 10.39
C ASN A 5 -12.34 -5.23 9.06
N LEU A 6 -12.74 -6.01 8.05
CA LEU A 6 -12.15 -5.96 6.73
C LEU A 6 -12.22 -4.54 6.12
N GLN A 7 -13.34 -3.85 6.33
CA GLN A 7 -13.55 -2.47 5.88
C GLN A 7 -13.18 -1.45 6.96
N SER A 8 -12.55 -0.32 6.55
CA SER A 8 -12.15 0.79 7.44
C SER A 8 -13.32 1.40 8.18
N LYS A 9 -14.42 1.67 7.47
CA LYS A 9 -15.66 2.23 8.00
C LYS A 9 -16.84 1.46 7.39
N PRO A 10 -17.14 0.25 7.89
CA PRO A 10 -18.19 -0.56 7.31
C PRO A 10 -19.55 0.09 7.55
N LYS A 11 -20.42 0.07 6.52
CA LYS A 11 -21.81 0.49 6.68
C LYS A 11 -22.62 -0.50 7.53
N PHE A 12 -22.23 -1.77 7.49
CA PHE A 12 -22.85 -2.85 8.25
C PHE A 12 -21.78 -3.73 8.89
N TYR A 13 -21.94 -4.09 10.17
CA TYR A 13 -20.99 -4.90 10.91
C TYR A 13 -21.35 -6.39 10.82
N TRP A 14 -20.77 -7.10 9.87
CA TRP A 14 -20.98 -8.54 9.69
C TRP A 14 -19.85 -9.35 10.33
N PRO A 15 -20.15 -10.34 11.20
CA PRO A 15 -19.13 -11.21 11.81
C PRO A 15 -18.19 -11.87 10.80
N GLU A 16 -18.71 -12.25 9.63
CA GLU A 16 -17.99 -12.88 8.52
C GLU A 16 -16.97 -11.95 7.88
N MET A 17 -17.11 -10.63 8.06
CA MET A 17 -16.17 -9.62 7.56
C MET A 17 -15.08 -9.28 8.57
N ARG A 18 -14.85 -10.12 9.59
CA ARG A 18 -13.83 -9.92 10.60
C ARG A 18 -12.57 -10.74 10.30
N LEU A 19 -11.42 -10.12 10.53
CA LEU A 19 -10.10 -10.72 10.47
C LEU A 19 -9.53 -10.84 11.87
N VAL A 20 -9.15 -12.07 12.26
CA VAL A 20 -8.43 -12.32 13.50
C VAL A 20 -6.94 -12.30 13.19
N LEU A 21 -6.23 -11.36 13.79
CA LEU A 21 -4.80 -11.15 13.57
C LEU A 21 -4.03 -11.23 14.89
N CYS A 22 -2.74 -11.54 14.85
CA CYS A 22 -1.89 -11.28 16.01
C CYS A 22 -1.80 -9.76 16.27
N LEU A 23 -1.38 -9.37 17.48
CA LEU A 23 -1.34 -7.96 17.89
C LEU A 23 -0.53 -7.09 16.93
N GLU A 24 0.62 -7.59 16.47
CA GLU A 24 1.47 -6.86 15.53
C GLU A 24 0.82 -6.69 14.16
N CYS A 25 0.23 -7.77 13.61
CA CYS A 25 -0.45 -7.72 12.31
C CYS A 25 -1.69 -6.83 12.34
N SER A 26 -2.45 -6.81 13.43
CA SER A 26 -3.60 -5.92 13.60
C SER A 26 -3.18 -4.45 13.58
N LYS A 27 -2.12 -4.07 14.29
CA LYS A 27 -1.60 -2.69 14.26
C LYS A 27 -1.14 -2.27 12.86
N LYS A 28 -0.45 -3.16 12.13
CA LYS A 28 -0.05 -2.92 10.73
C LYS A 28 -1.27 -2.75 9.82
N PHE A 29 -2.27 -3.61 9.98
CA PHE A 29 -3.52 -3.58 9.20
C PHE A 29 -4.30 -2.27 9.44
N GLU A 30 -4.47 -1.86 10.69
CA GLU A 30 -5.14 -0.60 11.03
C GLU A 30 -4.38 0.61 10.50
N ALA A 31 -3.04 0.63 10.60
CA ALA A 31 -2.21 1.70 10.06
C ALA A 31 -2.33 1.83 8.52
N LEU A 32 -2.40 0.70 7.80
CA LEU A 32 -2.60 0.68 6.35
C LEU A 32 -3.97 1.27 5.94
N ARG A 33 -5.02 1.04 6.74
CA ARG A 33 -6.39 1.49 6.45
C ARG A 33 -6.68 2.93 6.86
N SER A 34 -6.00 3.41 7.89
CA SER A 34 -6.19 4.75 8.45
C SER A 34 -5.21 5.78 7.88
N GLY A 35 -4.06 5.33 7.39
CA GLY A 35 -2.98 6.21 6.96
C GLY A 35 -2.94 6.44 5.46
N THR A 36 -3.48 7.58 5.01
CA THR A 36 -3.06 8.17 3.73
C THR A 36 -1.55 8.42 3.70
N ILE A 37 -0.89 8.51 4.85
CA ILE A 37 0.56 8.71 4.97
C ILE A 37 1.35 7.53 4.39
N TRP A 38 0.93 6.28 4.63
CA TRP A 38 1.64 5.11 4.11
C TRP A 38 1.45 4.97 2.61
N SER A 39 0.23 5.18 2.12
CA SER A 39 -0.04 5.21 0.68
C SER A 39 0.68 6.38 0.01
N GLN A 40 0.67 7.59 0.58
CA GLN A 40 1.40 8.74 0.05
C GLN A 40 2.91 8.54 0.09
N LYS A 41 3.46 7.95 1.15
CA LYS A 41 4.90 7.65 1.25
C LYS A 41 5.31 6.64 0.17
N PHE A 42 4.49 5.61 -0.05
CA PHE A 42 4.71 4.63 -1.10
C PHE A 42 4.54 5.22 -2.50
N GLU A 43 3.47 5.99 -2.74
CA GLU A 43 3.23 6.71 -4.01
C GLU A 43 4.37 7.68 -4.33
N ARG A 44 4.89 8.42 -3.33
CA ARG A 44 6.08 9.28 -3.48
C ARG A 44 7.34 8.49 -3.76
N ALA A 45 7.54 7.34 -3.11
CA ALA A 45 8.68 6.47 -3.39
C ALA A 45 8.63 5.95 -4.84
N ILE A 46 7.45 5.55 -5.33
CA ILE A 46 7.24 5.16 -6.73
C ILE A 46 7.61 6.32 -7.68
N LEU A 47 7.14 7.55 -7.39
CA LEU A 47 7.42 8.73 -8.21
C LEU A 47 8.90 9.13 -8.21
N ALA A 48 9.61 8.92 -7.10
CA ALA A 48 11.04 9.25 -6.96
C ALA A 48 11.98 8.19 -7.54
N THR A 49 11.46 7.02 -7.91
CA THR A 49 12.30 5.91 -8.38
C THR A 49 12.71 6.10 -9.85
N ASN A 50 14.01 6.07 -10.10
CA ASN A 50 14.57 6.22 -11.45
C ASN A 50 14.36 4.96 -12.29
N GLY A 51 13.53 5.10 -13.32
CA GLY A 51 13.21 4.05 -14.28
C GLY A 51 14.21 3.83 -15.43
N SER A 52 15.44 4.33 -15.31
CA SER A 52 16.44 4.20 -16.39
C SER A 52 17.46 3.09 -16.13
N ILE A 53 17.37 2.38 -15.00
CA ILE A 53 18.30 1.29 -14.69
C ILE A 53 17.74 -0.01 -15.30
N PRO A 54 18.51 -0.74 -16.13
CA PRO A 54 18.08 -2.02 -16.67
C PRO A 54 17.83 -3.02 -15.53
N GLY A 55 16.62 -3.59 -15.48
CA GLY A 55 16.27 -4.68 -14.57
C GLY A 55 15.01 -4.44 -13.73
N PRO A 56 14.67 -5.39 -12.84
CA PRO A 56 13.54 -5.24 -11.93
C PRO A 56 13.82 -4.12 -10.92
N VAL A 57 12.86 -3.22 -10.77
CA VAL A 57 12.97 -2.08 -9.87
C VAL A 57 12.29 -2.40 -8.55
N LYS A 58 13.01 -2.28 -7.43
CA LYS A 58 12.50 -2.53 -6.09
C LYS A 58 12.08 -1.24 -5.40
N VAL A 59 10.83 -1.16 -4.97
CA VAL A 59 10.29 -0.01 -4.22
C VAL A 59 9.93 -0.46 -2.80
N PRO A 60 10.43 0.22 -1.76
CA PRO A 60 10.14 -0.15 -0.38
C PRO A 60 8.70 0.18 0.01
N ILE A 61 8.05 -0.72 0.76
CA ILE A 61 6.74 -0.51 1.39
C ILE A 61 6.77 -1.04 2.83
N GLY A 62 6.65 -0.14 3.80
CA GLY A 62 6.83 -0.52 5.21
C GLY A 62 8.21 -1.15 5.45
N ASN A 63 8.23 -2.43 5.85
CA ASN A 63 9.44 -3.22 6.09
C ASN A 63 9.75 -4.21 4.96
N ASP A 64 9.05 -4.11 3.82
CA ASP A 64 9.17 -5.02 2.69
C ASP A 64 9.48 -4.26 1.38
N THR A 65 9.68 -4.97 0.28
CA THR A 65 9.92 -4.40 -1.05
C THR A 65 9.01 -5.03 -2.10
N ILE A 66 8.41 -4.19 -2.94
CA ILE A 66 7.68 -4.65 -4.13
C ILE A 66 8.57 -4.46 -5.35
N THR A 67 8.62 -5.49 -6.19
CA THR A 67 9.43 -5.47 -7.42
C THR A 67 8.54 -5.20 -8.64
N PHE A 68 8.96 -4.27 -9.49
CA PHE A 68 8.27 -3.90 -10.72
C PHE A 68 9.16 -4.16 -11.94
N THR A 69 8.54 -4.46 -13.07
CA THR A 69 9.20 -4.27 -14.37
C THR A 69 9.28 -2.77 -14.68
N GLN A 70 10.21 -2.40 -15.55
CA GLN A 70 10.38 -1.00 -15.91
C GLN A 70 9.11 -0.40 -16.56
N THR A 71 8.46 -1.16 -17.42
CA THR A 71 7.20 -0.76 -18.08
C THR A 71 6.09 -0.51 -17.07
N HIS A 72 5.90 -1.41 -16.09
CA HIS A 72 4.87 -1.24 -15.07
C HIS A 72 5.16 -0.04 -14.17
N LEU A 73 6.42 0.21 -13.81
CA LEU A 73 6.78 1.38 -13.01
C LEU A 73 6.38 2.69 -13.71
N VAL A 74 6.69 2.82 -15.01
CA VAL A 74 6.34 4.02 -15.80
C VAL A 74 4.82 4.19 -15.90
N GLN A 75 4.08 3.12 -16.17
CA GLN A 75 2.61 3.18 -16.24
C GLN A 75 1.98 3.64 -14.92
N ILE A 76 2.46 3.09 -13.80
CA ILE A 76 1.98 3.48 -12.46
C ILE A 76 2.34 4.95 -12.18
N GLN A 77 3.55 5.39 -12.51
CA GLN A 77 3.95 6.80 -12.37
C GLN A 77 3.05 7.74 -13.18
N MET A 78 2.61 7.36 -14.38
CA MET A 78 1.67 8.16 -15.18
C MET A 78 0.29 8.27 -14.51
N ILE A 79 -0.22 7.17 -13.95
CA ILE A 79 -1.51 7.17 -13.21
C ILE A 79 -1.40 8.07 -11.98
N LEU A 80 -0.32 7.94 -11.21
CA LEU A 80 -0.11 8.74 -9.99
C LEU A 80 0.05 10.23 -10.28
N LYS A 81 0.74 10.61 -11.37
CA LYS A 81 0.83 12.01 -11.80
C LYS A 81 -0.52 12.61 -12.15
N LYS A 82 -1.43 11.83 -12.77
CA LYS A 82 -2.80 12.30 -13.07
C LYS A 82 -3.65 12.52 -11.83
N LYS A 83 -3.43 11.76 -10.75
CA LYS A 83 -4.14 11.93 -9.46
C LYS A 83 -3.75 13.23 -8.74
N LEU A 84 -2.59 13.81 -9.06
CA LEU A 84 -2.09 15.06 -8.46
C LEU A 84 -2.54 16.32 -9.21
N LEU A 85 -3.16 16.17 -10.39
CA LEU A 85 -3.78 17.24 -11.18
C LEU A 85 -5.26 17.38 -10.78
#